data_AF-A0A5D3E358-F1
#
_entry.id   AF-A0A5D3E358-F1
#
_cell.length_a   1.000
_cell.length_b   1.000
_cell.length_c   1.000
_cell.angle_alpha   90.00
_cell.angle_beta   90.00
_cell.angle_gamma   90.00
#
_symmetry.space_group_name_H-M   'P 1'
#
loop_
_entity.id
_entity.type
_entity.pdbx_description
1 polymer ?
#
loop_
_entity_poly.entity_id
_entity_poly.type
_entity_poly.pdbx_seq_one_letter_code
_entity_poly.pdbx_strand_id
1 'polypeptide(L)' 'MYSKSYTKRIDNLRMSLGYHPPKFQQFDRKGNLTHHIVQFIETCENARSKGDQLVRQFVRSLKGNAFEWYTDLEPKVIDS' A
#
# COMPACT_ATOMS: atom_id res chain seq x y z
N MET A 1 -16.18 -2.10 -7.67
CA MET A 1 -15.67 -2.55 -6.35
C MET A 1 -14.50 -3.45 -6.63
N TYR A 2 -13.29 -3.16 -6.13
CA TYR A 2 -12.16 -4.09 -6.26
C TYR A 2 -12.04 -4.94 -5.00
N SER A 3 -11.60 -6.18 -5.17
CA SER A 3 -11.35 -7.10 -4.06
C SER A 3 -10.00 -6.77 -3.42
N LYS A 4 -9.97 -6.69 -2.09
CA LYS A 4 -8.70 -6.51 -1.36
C LYS A 4 -7.86 -7.77 -1.55
N SER A 5 -6.63 -7.61 -2.03
CA SER A 5 -5.68 -8.68 -2.30
C SER A 5 -5.00 -9.23 -1.03
N TYR A 6 -5.23 -8.61 0.14
CA TYR A 6 -4.71 -9.03 1.43
C TYR A 6 -5.72 -9.78 2.31
N THR A 7 -5.23 -10.58 3.26
CA THR A 7 -6.05 -11.41 4.16
C THR A 7 -6.90 -10.57 5.14
N LYS A 8 -7.89 -11.22 5.77
CA LYS A 8 -8.67 -10.62 6.87
C LYS A 8 -7.82 -10.21 8.06
N ARG A 9 -6.65 -10.85 8.28
CA ARG A 9 -5.73 -10.48 9.37
C ARG A 9 -5.24 -9.05 9.17
N ILE A 10 -4.76 -8.75 7.98
CA ILE A 10 -4.34 -7.40 7.56
C ILE A 10 -5.53 -6.43 7.59
N ASP A 11 -6.72 -6.89 7.19
CA ASP A 11 -7.91 -6.03 7.18
C ASP A 11 -8.36 -5.59 8.58
N ASN A 12 -8.17 -6.45 9.58
CA ASN A 12 -8.54 -6.21 10.97
C ASN A 12 -7.50 -5.41 11.76
N LEU A 13 -6.35 -5.06 11.17
CA LEU A 13 -5.36 -4.21 11.83
C LEU A 13 -5.91 -2.80 12.02
N ARG A 14 -6.23 -2.47 13.27
CA ARG A 14 -6.60 -1.12 13.66
C ARG A 14 -5.40 -0.17 13.54
N MET A 15 -5.63 0.96 12.88
CA MET A 15 -4.73 2.11 12.97
C MET A 15 -4.83 2.72 14.37
N SER A 16 -3.75 3.34 14.83
CA SER A 16 -3.74 4.02 16.13
C SER A 16 -4.71 5.20 16.15
N LEU A 17 -5.23 5.54 17.33
CA LEU A 17 -6.01 6.75 17.53
C LEU A 17 -5.12 7.97 17.25
N GLY A 18 -5.54 8.85 16.33
CA GLY A 18 -4.72 9.97 15.84
C GLY A 18 -3.81 9.66 14.65
N TYR A 19 -3.97 8.48 14.02
CA TYR A 19 -3.26 8.18 12.77
C TYR A 19 -3.67 9.14 11.66
N HIS A 20 -2.68 9.84 11.12
CA HIS A 20 -2.81 10.61 9.89
C HIS A 20 -2.27 9.78 8.72
N PRO A 21 -3.12 9.42 7.74
CA PRO A 21 -2.66 8.66 6.59
C PRO A 21 -1.58 9.44 5.83
N PRO A 22 -0.39 8.85 5.57
CA PRO A 22 0.66 9.50 4.81
C PRO A 22 0.15 9.86 3.41
N LYS A 23 0.70 10.94 2.87
CA LYS A 23 0.49 11.34 1.47
C LYS A 23 1.62 10.74 0.65
N PHE A 24 1.25 9.90 -0.31
CA PHE A 24 2.20 9.28 -1.21
C PHE A 24 2.23 10.01 -2.55
N GLN A 25 3.41 10.10 -3.13
CA GLN A 25 3.51 10.29 -4.57
C GLN A 25 2.98 9.03 -5.26
N GLN A 26 2.04 9.21 -6.18
CA GLN A 26 1.41 8.08 -6.85
C GLN A 26 2.20 7.64 -8.09
N PHE A 27 2.42 6.33 -8.19
CA PHE A 27 3.13 5.68 -9.29
C PHE A 27 2.14 5.00 -10.24
N ASP A 28 2.33 5.22 -11.54
CA ASP A 28 1.48 4.70 -12.62
C ASP A 28 2.21 3.73 -13.56
N ARG A 29 3.31 3.12 -13.08
CA ARG A 29 4.22 2.29 -13.87
C ARG A 29 5.10 3.08 -14.85
N LYS A 30 5.05 4.41 -14.85
CA LYS A 30 5.97 5.27 -15.59
C LYS A 30 7.00 5.89 -14.64
N GLY A 31 8.26 5.87 -15.05
CA GLY A 31 9.38 6.38 -14.25
C GLY A 31 10.12 5.29 -13.48
N ASN A 32 10.94 5.71 -12.51
CA ASN A 32 11.86 4.82 -11.80
C ASN A 32 11.15 4.11 -10.63
N LEU A 33 10.93 2.80 -10.78
CA LEU A 33 10.32 1.95 -9.75
C LEU A 33 11.15 1.91 -8.46
N THR A 34 12.48 1.84 -8.54
CA THR A 34 13.37 1.81 -7.38
C THR A 34 13.23 3.08 -6.55
N HIS A 35 13.17 4.23 -7.22
CA HIS A 35 12.97 5.51 -6.54
C HIS A 35 11.61 5.55 -5.82
N HIS A 36 10.55 5.08 -6.48
CA HIS A 36 9.22 4.99 -5.86
C HIS A 36 9.22 4.11 -4.60
N ILE A 37 9.89 2.95 -4.65
CA ILE A 37 9.98 2.04 -3.50
C ILE A 37 10.73 2.70 -2.32
N VAL A 38 11.85 3.36 -2.59
CA VAL A 38 12.60 4.09 -1.54
C VAL A 38 11.73 5.17 -0.91
N GLN A 39 11.09 6.02 -1.71
CA GLN A 39 10.22 7.09 -1.22
C GLN A 39 9.01 6.55 -0.45
N PHE A 40 8.45 5.41 -0.88
CA PHE A 40 7.36 4.73 -0.18
C PHE A 40 7.80 4.27 1.22
N ILE A 41 8.97 3.63 1.32
CA ILE A 41 9.52 3.15 2.61
C ILE A 41 9.78 4.34 3.54
N GLU A 42 10.48 5.37 3.07
CA GLU A 42 10.76 6.58 3.87
C GLU A 42 9.48 7.25 4.38
N THR A 43 8.46 7.37 3.52
CA THR A 43 7.17 7.96 3.89
C THR A 43 6.48 7.13 4.99
N CYS A 44 6.61 5.82 4.93
CA CYS A 44 6.02 4.91 5.92
C CYS A 44 6.75 4.94 7.26
N GLU A 45 8.08 5.01 7.24
CA GLU A 45 8.91 5.15 8.44
C GLU A 45 8.59 6.46 9.18
N ASN A 46 8.48 7.57 8.43
CA ASN A 46 8.08 8.87 8.97
C ASN A 46 6.69 8.85 9.61
N ALA A 47 5.77 8.07 9.04
CA ALA A 47 4.42 7.89 9.59
C ALA A 47 4.34 6.81 10.69
N ARG A 48 5.47 6.21 11.10
CA ARG A 48 5.56 5.10 12.06
C ARG A 48 4.61 3.94 11.73
N SER A 49 4.41 3.67 10.44
CA SER A 49 3.54 2.58 9.99
C SER A 49 4.24 1.24 10.22
N LYS A 50 3.55 0.28 10.85
CA LYS A 50 4.11 -1.07 11.13
C LYS A 50 4.00 -1.96 9.90
N GLY A 51 4.85 -2.98 9.78
CA GLY A 51 4.98 -3.87 8.60
C GLY A 51 3.65 -4.25 7.93
N ASP A 52 2.75 -4.90 8.65
CA ASP A 52 1.46 -5.33 8.09
C ASP A 52 0.52 -4.16 7.70
N GLN A 53 0.69 -2.98 8.31
CA GLN A 53 -0.04 -1.77 7.92
C GLN A 53 0.51 -1.16 6.62
N LEU A 54 1.77 -1.44 6.25
CA LEU A 54 2.39 -0.98 5.00
C LEU A 54 1.68 -1.55 3.78
N VAL A 55 1.25 -2.81 3.85
CA VAL A 55 0.46 -3.47 2.80
C VAL A 55 -0.78 -2.65 2.46
N ARG A 56 -1.45 -2.09 3.47
CA ARG A 56 -2.63 -1.24 3.31
C ARG A 56 -2.30 0.15 2.77
N GLN A 57 -1.06 0.62 2.98
CA GLN A 57 -0.61 1.90 2.44
C GLN A 57 -0.12 1.78 0.99
N PHE A 58 0.39 0.63 0.59
CA PHE A 58 0.96 0.42 -0.74
C PHE A 58 -0.02 0.76 -1.86
N VAL A 59 -1.28 0.32 -1.75
CA VAL A 59 -2.33 0.64 -2.72
C VAL A 59 -2.56 2.15 -2.89
N ARG A 60 -2.34 2.95 -1.85
CA ARG A 60 -2.49 4.42 -1.88
C ARG A 60 -1.34 5.10 -2.64
N SER A 61 -0.23 4.40 -2.82
CA SER A 61 0.92 4.85 -3.60
C SER A 61 0.79 4.55 -5.10
N LEU A 62 -0.28 3.86 -5.53
CA LEU A 62 -0.49 3.46 -6.92
C LEU A 62 -1.60 4.29 -7.58
N LYS A 63 -1.49 4.48 -8.90
CA LYS A 63 -2.54 5.02 -9.76
C LYS A 63 -2.49 4.38 -11.15
N GLY A 64 -3.52 4.59 -11.97
CA GLY A 64 -3.56 4.11 -13.36
C GLY A 64 -3.24 2.62 -13.50
N ASN A 65 -2.45 2.26 -14.50
CA ASN A 65 -2.11 0.87 -14.83
C ASN A 65 -1.45 0.10 -13.66
N ALA A 66 -0.72 0.78 -12.78
CA ALA A 66 -0.12 0.12 -11.61
C ALA A 66 -1.19 -0.26 -10.57
N PHE A 67 -2.20 0.60 -10.40
CA PHE A 67 -3.34 0.32 -9.54
C PHE A 67 -4.22 -0.80 -10.11
N GLU A 68 -4.51 -0.76 -11.42
CA GLU A 68 -5.27 -1.83 -12.10
C GLU A 68 -4.59 -3.20 -11.93
N TRP A 69 -3.28 -3.26 -12.19
CA TRP A 69 -2.50 -4.48 -11.96
C TRP A 69 -2.61 -4.99 -10.52
N TYR A 70 -2.58 -4.10 -9.52
CA TYR A 70 -2.69 -4.47 -8.11
C TYR A 70 -4.09 -5.02 -7.76
N THR A 71 -5.14 -4.48 -8.39
CA THR A 71 -6.52 -4.93 -8.15
C THR A 71 -6.86 -6.24 -8.85
N ASP A 72 -6.11 -6.60 -9.90
CA ASP A 72 -6.25 -7.87 -10.62
C ASP A 72 -5.51 -9.03 -9.94
N LEU A 73 -4.73 -8.76 -8.89
CA LEU A 73 -4.12 -9.80 -8.07
C LEU A 73 -5.20 -10.66 -7.42
N GLU A 74 -4.97 -11.98 -7.35
CA GLU A 74 -5.91 -12.86 -6.69
C GLU A 74 -6.13 -12.43 -5.22
N PRO A 75 -7.38 -12.49 -4.72
CA PRO A 75 -7.66 -12.16 -3.33
C PRO A 75 -6.87 -13.07 -2.37
N LYS A 76 -6.37 -12.51 -1.26
CA LYS A 76 -5.66 -13.21 -0.17
C LYS A 76 -4.27 -13.76 -0.51
N VAL A 77 -3.66 -13.35 -1.62
CA VAL A 77 -2.27 -13.71 -1.93
C VAL A 77 -1.30 -12.97 -1.03
N ILE A 78 -1.65 -11.76 -0.60
CA ILE A 78 -0.79 -10.95 0.26
C ILE A 78 -1.10 -11.32 1.71
N ASP A 79 -0.15 -12.01 2.36
CA ASP A 79 -0.22 -12.61 3.72
C ASP A 79 -0.56 -14.12 3.79
N SER A 80 -0.27 -14.90 2.73
CA SER A 80 -0.12 -16.38 2.81
C SER A 80 1.34 -16.78 3.06
#